data_AF-E3QFJ8-F1
#
_entry.id   AF-E3QFJ8-F1
#
_cell.length_a   1.000
_cell.length_b   1.000
_cell.length_c   1.000
_cell.angle_alpha   90.00
_cell.angle_beta   90.00
_cell.angle_gamma   90.00
#
_symmetry.space_group_name_H-M   'P 1'
#
loop_
_entity.id
_entity.type
_entity.pdbx_description
1 polymer ?
#
loop_
_entity_poly.entity_id
_entity_poly.type
_entity_poly.pdbx_seq_one_letter_code
_entity_poly.pdbx_strand_id
1 'polypeptide(L)'
;MAATARFLALLACLLGLASFVCASTVTPLNITALPGCATTCILQEMGRSDCGFANQTCLCANEAYNDLVTTCVIANCTIKQQLVTKNQTLAACGKLSVDQTDTTLKVLRVTLFILPTFFIGVRLTGKLMKLSTWGWDDITILAAYVILVGFMPANFAITQAGAGRDMWTLTPTQISQVLLIIYIFNLLYFTCLSLIKASLILMYLRIFPDQKIRKILWATLALNIALWTGYLGPAIFVCSPISFFWDGWMQESEGQCINYHATSISYAVFQLLLDVILLVTPATQIWGLNMGLKKKIGVYLIFGAGIFLTAVGAYRIRTLADFATSTNPTVNTYESAVWSNVELCTGVFVACLPSTQQLWKRMVPKVANLTNAGSKAAASKASNHGSNSWGTGGYIKRHPAENKSWMTRMVEETNNDIPLREHRSVSAVSLVESPDRPDRSLHSSEV
;
A
#
# COMPACT_ATOMS: atom_id res chain seq x y z
N MET A 1 1.36 -21.83 19.92
CA MET A 1 -0.05 -21.51 19.63
C MET A 1 -0.80 -20.85 20.79
N ALA A 2 -0.35 -20.96 22.05
CA ALA A 2 -1.00 -20.30 23.19
C ALA A 2 -0.68 -18.79 23.36
N ALA A 3 0.43 -18.30 22.79
CA ALA A 3 0.85 -16.89 22.94
C ALA A 3 0.08 -15.92 22.01
N THR A 4 -0.31 -16.37 20.82
CA THR A 4 -1.10 -15.57 19.86
C THR A 4 -2.57 -15.47 20.26
N ALA A 5 -3.11 -16.52 20.89
CA ALA A 5 -4.46 -16.51 21.46
C ALA A 5 -4.60 -15.56 22.66
N ARG A 6 -3.55 -15.42 23.48
CA ARG A 6 -3.52 -14.45 24.61
C ARG A 6 -3.39 -13.00 24.14
N PHE A 7 -2.68 -12.76 23.04
CA PHE A 7 -2.58 -11.43 22.44
C PHE A 7 -3.92 -10.98 21.81
N LEU A 8 -4.62 -11.90 21.13
CA LEU A 8 -5.97 -11.64 20.61
C LEU A 8 -7.04 -11.55 21.71
N ALA A 9 -6.91 -12.32 22.80
CA ALA A 9 -7.80 -12.21 23.96
C ALA A 9 -7.60 -10.90 24.73
N LEU A 10 -6.38 -10.37 24.82
CA LEU A 10 -6.11 -9.03 25.39
C LEU A 10 -6.66 -7.90 24.49
N LEU A 11 -6.60 -8.07 23.17
CA LEU A 11 -7.20 -7.14 22.20
C LEU A 11 -8.73 -7.19 22.23
N ALA A 12 -9.32 -8.37 22.47
CA ALA A 12 -10.77 -8.55 22.65
C ALA A 12 -11.27 -8.04 24.02
N CYS A 13 -10.43 -8.05 25.06
CA CYS A 13 -10.81 -7.55 26.38
C CYS A 13 -10.73 -6.01 26.49
N LEU A 14 -9.89 -5.35 25.68
CA LEU A 14 -9.89 -3.89 25.51
C LEU A 14 -11.11 -3.36 24.73
N LEU A 15 -11.83 -4.22 24.02
CA LEU A 15 -13.08 -3.92 23.32
C LEU A 15 -14.34 -4.26 24.16
N GLY A 16 -14.15 -4.64 25.43
CA GLY A 16 -15.22 -4.97 26.36
C GLY A 16 -15.93 -3.73 26.91
N LEU A 17 -17.01 -3.34 26.25
CA LEU A 17 -18.24 -2.77 26.85
C LEU A 17 -18.06 -1.66 27.90
N ALA A 18 -17.74 -0.46 27.43
CA ALA A 18 -18.48 0.70 27.91
C ALA A 18 -19.64 0.92 26.94
N SER A 19 -20.79 0.31 27.22
CA SER A 19 -22.05 0.82 26.68
C SER A 19 -22.32 2.16 27.36
N PHE A 20 -21.62 3.20 26.91
CA PHE A 20 -22.09 4.56 27.11
C PHE A 20 -23.37 4.64 26.27
N VAL A 21 -24.51 4.44 26.92
CA VAL A 21 -25.76 5.00 26.41
C VAL A 21 -25.53 6.50 26.49
N CYS A 22 -25.01 7.10 25.42
CA CYS A 22 -25.11 8.54 25.25
C CYS A 22 -26.61 8.84 25.30
N ALA A 23 -27.07 9.45 26.39
CA ALA A 23 -28.36 10.10 26.39
C ALA A 23 -28.29 11.14 25.27
N SER A 24 -28.97 10.89 24.15
CA SER A 24 -29.13 11.88 23.08
C SER A 24 -30.00 12.99 23.67
N THR A 25 -29.35 14.09 24.08
CA THR A 25 -30.05 15.28 24.52
C THR A 25 -30.73 15.90 23.31
N VAL A 26 -32.02 15.61 23.15
CA VAL A 26 -32.85 16.22 22.10
C VAL A 26 -33.08 17.68 22.50
N THR A 27 -32.64 18.61 21.65
CA THR A 27 -32.88 20.04 21.83
C THR A 27 -33.97 20.51 20.89
N PRO A 28 -34.79 21.52 21.26
CA PRO A 28 -35.79 22.07 20.34
C PRO A 28 -35.11 22.60 19.07
N LEU A 29 -35.66 22.24 17.91
CA LEU A 29 -35.13 22.69 16.62
C LEU A 29 -35.26 24.21 16.50
N ASN A 30 -34.14 24.90 16.28
CA ASN A 30 -34.15 26.34 16.06
C ASN A 30 -34.55 26.67 14.62
N ILE A 31 -35.83 26.91 14.40
CA ILE A 31 -36.43 27.16 13.07
C ILE A 31 -35.81 28.41 12.40
N THR A 32 -35.31 29.38 13.17
CA THR A 32 -34.67 30.60 12.64
C THR A 32 -33.30 30.34 12.01
N ALA A 33 -32.65 29.22 12.36
CA ALA A 33 -31.39 28.80 11.78
C ALA A 33 -31.55 27.95 10.49
N LEU A 34 -32.79 27.63 10.10
CA LEU A 34 -33.08 26.83 8.91
C LEU A 34 -33.38 27.72 7.68
N PRO A 35 -33.04 27.25 6.47
CA PRO A 35 -33.48 27.89 5.24
C PRO A 35 -35.00 27.86 5.08
N GLY A 36 -35.59 28.92 4.53
CA GLY A 36 -37.04 29.03 4.34
C GLY A 36 -37.67 27.89 3.50
N CYS A 37 -36.95 27.33 2.53
CA CYS A 37 -37.42 26.18 1.77
C CYS A 37 -37.58 24.92 2.65
N ALA A 38 -36.65 24.73 3.59
CA ALA A 38 -36.61 23.56 4.47
C ALA A 38 -37.67 23.65 5.57
N THR A 39 -37.91 24.86 6.10
CA THR A 39 -38.97 25.08 7.08
C THR A 39 -40.34 24.75 6.48
N THR A 40 -40.59 25.11 5.22
CA THR A 40 -41.83 24.77 4.53
C THR A 40 -42.01 23.26 4.41
N CYS A 41 -40.95 22.53 4.01
CA CYS A 41 -41.00 21.07 3.91
C CYS A 41 -41.24 20.38 5.26
N ILE A 42 -40.56 20.81 6.31
CA ILE A 42 -40.71 20.25 7.67
C ILE A 42 -42.16 20.45 8.15
N LEU A 43 -42.71 21.65 7.97
CA LEU A 43 -44.08 21.98 8.39
C LEU A 43 -45.15 21.27 7.55
N GLN A 44 -44.91 21.12 6.24
CA GLN A 44 -45.84 20.45 5.34
C GLN A 44 -46.00 18.96 5.67
N GLU A 45 -44.89 18.25 5.87
CA GLU A 45 -44.93 16.80 6.10
C GLU A 45 -45.25 16.44 7.57
N MET A 46 -45.21 17.42 8.48
CA MET A 46 -45.61 17.22 9.89
C MET A 46 -47.05 16.73 10.03
N GLY A 47 -47.96 17.20 9.18
CA GLY A 47 -49.37 16.77 9.18
C GLY A 47 -49.57 15.30 8.77
N ARG A 48 -48.54 14.65 8.23
CA ARG A 48 -48.54 13.21 7.89
C ARG A 48 -47.84 12.34 8.92
N SER A 49 -47.26 12.94 9.96
CA SER A 49 -46.61 12.20 11.04
C SER A 49 -47.58 11.91 12.18
N ASP A 50 -47.45 10.75 12.82
CA ASP A 50 -48.19 10.40 14.05
C ASP A 50 -47.66 11.13 15.30
N CYS A 51 -46.65 11.98 15.14
CA CYS A 51 -46.00 12.71 16.22
C CYS A 51 -46.71 14.05 16.49
N GLY A 52 -46.92 14.39 17.77
CA GLY A 52 -47.45 15.70 18.15
C GLY A 52 -46.48 16.85 17.80
N PHE A 53 -47.03 18.03 17.50
CA PHE A 53 -46.33 19.22 17.00
C PHE A 53 -45.09 19.68 17.81
N ALA A 54 -45.00 19.33 19.10
CA ALA A 54 -43.89 19.70 19.98
C ALA A 54 -42.99 18.51 20.39
N ASN A 55 -43.31 17.29 19.95
CA ASN A 55 -42.58 16.09 20.38
C ASN A 55 -41.38 15.82 19.47
N GLN A 56 -40.31 16.61 19.66
CA GLN A 56 -39.06 16.50 18.89
C GLN A 56 -38.46 15.08 18.98
N THR A 57 -38.56 14.41 20.13
CA THR A 57 -38.05 13.05 20.31
C THR A 57 -38.76 12.05 19.40
N CYS A 58 -40.09 12.17 19.26
CA CYS A 58 -40.87 11.35 18.34
C CYS A 58 -40.49 11.62 16.87
N LEU A 59 -40.38 12.90 16.48
CA LEU A 59 -40.02 13.29 15.12
C LEU A 59 -38.63 12.77 14.73
N CYS A 60 -37.67 12.83 15.66
CA CYS A 60 -36.32 12.32 15.47
C CYS A 60 -36.24 10.78 15.36
N ALA A 61 -37.20 10.06 15.94
CA ALA A 61 -37.28 8.59 15.88
C ALA A 61 -38.09 8.06 14.70
N ASN A 62 -38.92 8.90 14.07
CA ASN A 62 -39.80 8.49 12.97
C ASN A 62 -39.07 8.53 11.63
N GLU A 63 -38.58 7.38 11.15
CA GLU A 63 -37.86 7.27 9.87
C GLU A 63 -38.72 7.68 8.66
N ALA A 64 -39.99 7.27 8.62
CA ALA A 64 -40.89 7.59 7.51
C ALA A 64 -41.12 9.11 7.37
N TYR A 65 -41.27 9.82 8.48
CA TYR A 65 -41.35 11.28 8.48
C TYR A 65 -40.04 11.91 7.99
N ASN A 66 -38.89 11.43 8.47
CA ASN A 66 -37.58 11.94 8.06
C ASN A 66 -37.31 11.72 6.56
N ASP A 67 -37.77 10.61 5.99
CA ASP A 67 -37.66 10.33 4.55
C ASP A 67 -38.55 11.24 3.70
N LEU A 68 -39.79 11.50 4.14
CA LEU A 68 -40.69 12.46 3.48
C LEU A 68 -40.12 13.88 3.48
N VAL A 69 -39.62 14.33 4.64
CA VAL A 69 -38.96 15.64 4.77
C VAL A 69 -37.73 15.70 3.86
N THR A 70 -36.88 14.66 3.89
CA THR A 70 -35.69 14.58 3.04
C THR A 70 -36.05 14.67 1.57
N THR A 71 -37.10 13.96 1.13
CA THR A 71 -37.59 13.99 -0.25
C THR A 71 -38.04 15.40 -0.65
N CYS A 72 -38.80 16.09 0.20
CA CYS A 72 -39.24 17.46 -0.05
C CYS A 72 -38.06 18.45 -0.11
N VAL A 73 -37.11 18.35 0.82
CA VAL A 73 -35.94 19.26 0.87
C VAL A 73 -35.04 19.03 -0.35
N ILE A 74 -34.86 17.78 -0.80
CA ILE A 74 -34.10 17.48 -2.04
C ILE A 74 -34.77 18.12 -3.26
N ALA A 75 -36.11 18.13 -3.32
CA ALA A 75 -36.85 18.67 -4.44
C ALA A 75 -36.89 20.22 -4.47
N ASN A 76 -36.92 20.87 -3.30
CA ASN A 76 -37.25 22.30 -3.19
C ASN A 76 -36.11 23.20 -2.66
N CYS A 77 -35.01 22.63 -2.16
CA CYS A 77 -33.88 23.39 -1.61
C CYS A 77 -32.59 23.19 -2.42
N THR A 78 -31.72 24.20 -2.43
CA THR A 78 -30.37 24.05 -2.98
C THR A 78 -29.52 23.11 -2.13
N ILE A 79 -28.48 22.50 -2.70
CA ILE A 79 -27.61 21.55 -1.97
C ILE A 79 -26.95 22.21 -0.74
N LYS A 80 -26.56 23.48 -0.83
CA LYS A 80 -26.05 24.25 0.32
C LYS A 80 -27.08 24.32 1.45
N GLN A 81 -28.36 24.57 1.11
CA GLN A 81 -29.46 24.59 2.07
C GLN A 81 -29.79 23.20 2.62
N GLN A 82 -29.71 22.15 1.80
CA GLN A 82 -29.88 20.76 2.22
C GLN A 82 -28.84 20.38 3.30
N LEU A 83 -27.57 20.74 3.11
CA LEU A 83 -26.50 20.50 4.08
C LEU A 83 -26.74 21.22 5.41
N VAL A 84 -27.09 22.51 5.37
CA VAL A 84 -27.41 23.29 6.57
C VAL A 84 -28.60 22.67 7.32
N THR A 85 -29.64 22.30 6.58
CA THR A 85 -30.83 21.65 7.14
C THR A 85 -30.46 20.34 7.84
N LYS A 86 -29.69 19.48 7.16
CA LYS A 86 -29.24 18.19 7.72
C LYS A 86 -28.38 18.37 8.97
N ASN A 87 -27.49 19.37 8.99
CA ASN A 87 -26.67 19.65 10.17
C ASN A 87 -27.53 20.07 11.37
N GLN A 88 -28.44 21.03 11.15
CA GLN A 88 -29.30 21.55 12.21
C GLN A 88 -30.30 20.51 12.73
N THR A 89 -30.89 19.70 11.85
CA THR A 89 -31.84 18.65 12.26
C THR A 89 -31.17 17.51 13.02
N LEU A 90 -29.97 17.08 12.59
CA LEU A 90 -29.20 16.07 13.31
C LEU A 90 -28.74 16.57 14.69
N ALA A 91 -28.30 17.82 14.77
CA ALA A 91 -27.94 18.46 16.04
C ALA A 91 -29.15 18.55 16.97
N ALA A 92 -30.32 18.94 16.47
CA ALA A 92 -31.56 18.98 17.25
C ALA A 92 -31.97 17.60 17.79
N CYS A 93 -31.73 16.54 17.01
CA CYS A 93 -31.97 15.16 17.43
C CYS A 93 -30.89 14.58 18.36
N GLY A 94 -29.88 15.37 18.75
CA GLY A 94 -28.77 14.92 19.58
C GLY A 94 -27.90 13.85 18.91
N LYS A 95 -27.95 13.72 17.57
CA LYS A 95 -27.06 12.82 16.83
C LYS A 95 -25.68 13.49 16.72
N LEU A 96 -24.70 12.87 17.37
CA LEU A 96 -23.30 13.32 17.32
C LEU A 96 -22.78 13.24 15.89
N SER A 97 -22.09 14.30 15.46
CA SER A 97 -21.40 14.28 14.17
C SER A 97 -20.26 13.28 14.19
N VAL A 98 -20.12 12.49 13.14
CA VAL A 98 -19.00 11.57 12.96
C VAL A 98 -17.74 12.39 12.70
N ASP A 99 -16.72 12.18 13.52
CA ASP A 99 -15.35 12.67 13.28
C ASP A 99 -14.37 11.50 13.39
N GLN A 100 -13.86 11.03 12.25
CA GLN A 100 -12.87 9.95 12.15
C GLN A 100 -11.43 10.47 12.19
N THR A 101 -11.18 11.75 12.50
CA THR A 101 -9.83 12.35 12.52
C THR A 101 -9.00 11.99 13.76
N ASP A 102 -9.24 10.81 14.32
CA ASP A 102 -8.58 10.28 15.50
C ASP A 102 -7.05 10.29 15.39
N THR A 103 -6.40 10.68 16.49
CA THR A 103 -4.93 10.68 16.60
C THR A 103 -4.34 9.31 16.29
N THR A 104 -5.05 8.24 16.65
CA THR A 104 -4.66 6.85 16.40
C THR A 104 -4.43 6.56 14.91
N LEU A 105 -5.31 7.06 14.04
CA LEU A 105 -5.21 6.81 12.59
C LEU A 105 -4.10 7.65 11.93
N LYS A 106 -3.84 8.85 12.46
CA LYS A 106 -2.67 9.65 12.05
C LYS A 106 -1.36 8.94 12.40
N VAL A 107 -1.25 8.41 13.62
CA VAL A 107 -0.08 7.63 14.06
C VAL A 107 0.08 6.39 13.19
N LEU A 108 -0.99 5.64 12.94
CA LEU A 108 -0.98 4.45 12.09
C LEU A 108 -0.41 4.75 10.69
N ARG A 109 -0.87 5.83 10.03
CA ARG A 109 -0.37 6.23 8.70
C ARG A 109 1.14 6.49 8.71
N VAL A 110 1.64 7.22 9.71
CA VAL A 110 3.08 7.52 9.85
C VAL A 110 3.88 6.25 10.09
N THR A 111 3.43 5.39 11.02
CA THR A 111 4.11 4.13 11.32
C THR A 111 4.18 3.20 10.11
N LEU A 112 3.10 3.11 9.33
CA LEU A 112 3.06 2.29 8.12
C LEU A 112 4.01 2.76 7.03
N PHE A 113 4.27 4.06 6.93
CA PHE A 113 5.19 4.62 5.94
C PHE A 113 6.66 4.43 6.30
N ILE A 114 7.01 4.39 7.59
CA ILE A 114 8.38 4.13 8.04
C ILE A 114 8.86 2.76 7.53
N LEU A 115 7.96 1.77 7.47
CA LEU A 115 8.29 0.41 7.04
C LEU A 115 8.82 0.34 5.59
N PRO A 116 8.09 0.75 4.54
CA PRO A 116 8.61 0.74 3.17
C PRO A 116 9.82 1.66 2.99
N THR A 117 9.89 2.80 3.70
CA THR A 117 11.08 3.67 3.69
C THR A 117 12.32 2.95 4.18
N PHE A 118 12.22 2.19 5.26
CA PHE A 118 13.33 1.39 5.77
C PHE A 118 13.79 0.34 4.74
N PHE A 119 12.86 -0.42 4.17
CA PHE A 119 13.17 -1.48 3.21
C PHE A 119 13.74 -0.94 1.89
N ILE A 120 13.26 0.21 1.41
CA ILE A 120 13.84 0.85 0.23
C ILE A 120 15.26 1.34 0.51
N GLY A 121 15.50 1.85 1.72
CA GLY A 121 16.85 2.23 2.19
C GLY A 121 17.80 1.05 2.15
N VAL A 122 17.41 -0.08 2.75
CA VAL A 122 18.21 -1.32 2.73
C VAL A 122 18.49 -1.79 1.29
N ARG A 123 17.48 -1.75 0.43
CA ARG A 123 17.62 -2.10 -0.99
C ARG A 123 18.63 -1.19 -1.69
N LEU A 124 18.54 0.12 -1.49
CA LEU A 124 19.42 1.11 -2.12
C LEU A 124 20.86 0.98 -1.61
N THR A 125 21.06 0.80 -0.31
CA THR A 125 22.39 0.56 0.28
C THR A 125 23.06 -0.66 -0.34
N GLY A 126 22.33 -1.76 -0.54
CA GLY A 126 22.85 -2.95 -1.20
C GLY A 126 23.33 -2.69 -2.64
N LYS A 127 22.69 -1.78 -3.36
CA LYS A 127 23.08 -1.38 -4.73
C LYS A 127 24.28 -0.44 -4.71
N LEU A 128 24.28 0.56 -3.81
CA LEU A 128 25.38 1.51 -3.64
C LEU A 128 26.68 0.81 -3.20
N MET A 129 26.58 -0.20 -2.34
CA MET A 129 27.71 -1.05 -1.94
C MET A 129 28.14 -2.06 -3.02
N LYS A 130 27.57 -1.98 -4.23
CA LYS A 130 27.83 -2.88 -5.37
C LYS A 130 27.64 -4.37 -5.04
N LEU A 131 26.78 -4.68 -4.06
CA LEU A 131 26.46 -6.05 -3.66
C LEU A 131 25.43 -6.70 -4.60
N SER A 132 24.73 -5.90 -5.41
CA SER A 132 23.76 -6.35 -6.41
C SER A 132 23.74 -5.40 -7.61
N THR A 133 23.47 -5.90 -8.81
CA THR A 133 23.39 -5.06 -10.03
C THR A 133 22.03 -4.41 -10.15
N TRP A 134 22.02 -3.19 -10.70
CA TRP A 134 20.80 -2.45 -11.02
C TRP A 134 19.97 -3.20 -12.07
N GLY A 135 18.66 -3.23 -11.87
CA GLY A 135 17.69 -3.76 -12.82
C GLY A 135 16.52 -2.80 -13.01
N TRP A 136 15.70 -3.08 -14.03
CA TRP A 136 14.46 -2.33 -14.29
C TRP A 136 13.47 -2.38 -13.12
N ASP A 137 13.54 -3.44 -12.31
CA ASP A 137 12.76 -3.58 -11.08
C ASP A 137 13.15 -2.54 -10.01
N ASP A 138 14.42 -2.12 -9.96
CA ASP A 138 14.91 -1.08 -9.03
C ASP A 138 14.44 0.32 -9.43
N ILE A 139 14.44 0.63 -10.73
CA ILE A 139 14.04 1.95 -11.24
C ILE A 139 12.54 2.14 -11.04
N THR A 140 11.75 1.12 -11.38
CA THR A 140 10.29 1.16 -11.26
C THR A 140 9.82 1.26 -9.80
N ILE A 141 10.45 0.55 -8.86
CA ILE A 141 10.10 0.69 -7.43
C ILE A 141 10.53 2.04 -6.85
N LEU A 142 11.66 2.60 -7.30
CA LEU A 142 12.08 3.92 -6.86
C LEU A 142 11.11 5.01 -7.35
N ALA A 143 10.66 4.92 -8.60
CA ALA A 143 9.62 5.79 -9.13
C ALA A 143 8.30 5.67 -8.35
N ALA A 144 7.87 4.44 -8.04
CA ALA A 144 6.70 4.22 -7.20
C ALA A 144 6.85 4.84 -5.80
N TYR A 145 8.04 4.72 -5.20
CA TYR A 145 8.34 5.26 -3.89
C TYR A 145 8.33 6.80 -3.88
N VAL A 146 8.83 7.46 -4.92
CA VAL A 146 8.74 8.94 -5.05
C VAL A 146 7.29 9.39 -5.05
N ILE A 147 6.40 8.67 -5.75
CA ILE A 147 4.96 8.95 -5.74
C ILE A 147 4.37 8.70 -4.34
N LEU A 148 4.77 7.60 -3.68
CA LEU A 148 4.33 7.28 -2.32
C LEU A 148 4.72 8.38 -1.30
N VAL A 149 5.91 8.98 -1.45
CA VAL A 149 6.36 10.12 -0.63
C VAL A 149 5.43 11.32 -0.83
N GLY A 150 5.00 11.60 -2.06
CA GLY A 150 4.02 12.67 -2.35
C GLY A 150 2.62 12.38 -1.79
N PHE A 151 2.27 11.11 -1.64
CA PHE A 151 1.01 10.65 -1.04
C PHE A 151 0.88 11.04 0.45
N MET A 152 2.00 11.13 1.17
CA MET A 152 2.02 11.44 2.60
C MET A 152 1.49 12.84 2.94
N PRO A 153 2.07 13.96 2.43
CA PRO A 153 1.55 15.30 2.71
C PRO A 153 0.11 15.49 2.23
N ALA A 154 -0.26 14.86 1.11
CA ALA A 154 -1.63 14.87 0.62
C ALA A 154 -2.60 14.25 1.64
N ASN A 155 -2.19 13.18 2.36
CA ASN A 155 -3.01 12.53 3.39
C ASN A 155 -3.23 13.42 4.61
N PHE A 156 -2.29 14.32 4.91
CA PHE A 156 -2.50 15.33 5.94
C PHE A 156 -3.40 16.46 5.44
N ALA A 157 -3.17 16.95 4.22
CA ALA A 157 -3.97 18.01 3.62
C ALA A 157 -5.45 17.65 3.54
N ILE A 158 -5.80 16.43 3.11
CA ILE A 158 -7.20 15.99 3.00
C ILE A 158 -7.90 15.94 4.36
N THR A 159 -7.18 15.57 5.42
CA THR A 159 -7.73 15.55 6.79
C THR A 159 -7.91 16.95 7.36
N GLN A 160 -7.02 17.88 7.01
CA GLN A 160 -7.17 19.29 7.39
C GLN A 160 -8.34 19.95 6.65
N ALA A 161 -8.57 19.56 5.39
CA ALA A 161 -9.72 20.02 4.61
C ALA A 161 -11.06 19.49 5.13
N GLY A 162 -11.06 18.47 6.01
CA GLY A 162 -12.27 17.97 6.69
C GLY A 162 -12.68 16.55 6.31
N ALA A 163 -11.88 15.80 5.54
CA ALA A 163 -12.17 14.39 5.29
C ALA A 163 -12.20 13.58 6.59
N GLY A 164 -13.20 12.71 6.73
CA GLY A 164 -13.49 11.96 7.95
C GLY A 164 -14.52 12.63 8.85
N ARG A 165 -14.95 13.85 8.53
CA ARG A 165 -16.09 14.52 9.16
C ARG A 165 -17.32 14.44 8.29
N ASP A 166 -18.49 14.52 8.92
CA ASP A 166 -19.76 14.60 8.23
C ASP A 166 -19.81 15.78 7.24
N MET A 167 -20.22 15.51 6.00
CA MET A 167 -20.26 16.52 4.93
C MET A 167 -21.07 17.77 5.29
N TRP A 168 -22.13 17.65 6.09
CA TRP A 168 -22.98 18.77 6.52
C TRP A 168 -22.36 19.65 7.61
N THR A 169 -21.23 19.23 8.20
CA THR A 169 -20.47 20.05 9.15
C THR A 169 -19.40 20.92 8.49
N LEU A 170 -19.14 20.70 7.19
CA LEU A 170 -18.08 21.37 6.45
C LEU A 170 -18.59 22.58 5.68
N THR A 171 -17.69 23.55 5.46
CA THR A 171 -17.99 24.66 4.55
C THR A 171 -17.97 24.20 3.10
N PRO A 172 -18.70 24.88 2.19
CA PRO A 172 -18.65 24.56 0.77
C PRO A 172 -17.23 24.54 0.19
N THR A 173 -16.37 25.48 0.62
CA THR A 173 -14.97 25.55 0.19
C THR A 173 -14.15 24.33 0.65
N GLN A 174 -14.40 23.84 1.87
CA GLN A 174 -13.76 22.64 2.39
C GLN A 174 -14.17 21.39 1.60
N ILE A 175 -15.46 21.28 1.24
CA ILE A 175 -15.96 20.18 0.42
C ILE A 175 -15.24 20.16 -0.93
N SER A 176 -15.23 21.29 -1.67
CA SER A 176 -14.50 21.37 -2.95
C SER A 176 -13.00 21.03 -2.80
N GLN A 177 -12.35 21.48 -1.72
CA GLN A 177 -10.95 21.12 -1.44
C GLN A 177 -10.76 19.62 -1.21
N VAL A 178 -11.65 18.98 -0.44
CA VAL A 178 -11.61 17.52 -0.24
C VAL A 178 -11.76 16.80 -1.58
N LEU A 179 -12.74 17.17 -2.40
CA LEU A 179 -12.94 16.54 -3.72
C LEU A 179 -11.73 16.74 -4.66
N LEU A 180 -11.15 17.93 -4.69
CA LEU A 180 -9.95 18.20 -5.49
C LEU A 180 -8.78 17.32 -5.04
N ILE A 181 -8.59 17.17 -3.73
CA ILE A 181 -7.52 16.32 -3.20
C ILE A 181 -7.80 14.85 -3.55
N ILE A 182 -9.04 14.36 -3.41
CA ILE A 182 -9.46 12.99 -3.83
C ILE A 182 -9.11 12.74 -5.30
N TYR A 183 -9.39 13.70 -6.17
CA TYR A 183 -9.06 13.61 -7.60
C TYR A 183 -7.56 13.37 -7.81
N ILE A 184 -6.70 14.19 -7.19
CA ILE A 184 -5.24 14.03 -7.28
C ILE A 184 -4.80 12.70 -6.69
N PHE A 185 -5.36 12.31 -5.54
CA PHE A 185 -5.10 11.03 -4.87
C PHE A 185 -5.34 9.84 -5.80
N ASN A 186 -6.45 9.86 -6.52
CA ASN A 186 -6.83 8.78 -7.41
C ASN A 186 -5.80 8.57 -8.55
N LEU A 187 -5.33 9.67 -9.15
CA LEU A 187 -4.33 9.63 -10.22
C LEU A 187 -2.96 9.10 -9.72
N LEU A 188 -2.53 9.61 -8.57
CA LEU A 188 -1.29 9.16 -7.93
C LEU A 188 -1.40 7.69 -7.51
N TYR A 189 -2.57 7.25 -7.04
CA TYR A 189 -2.82 5.88 -6.62
C TYR A 189 -2.71 4.89 -7.79
N PHE A 190 -3.42 5.15 -8.91
CA PHE A 190 -3.35 4.29 -10.10
C PHE A 190 -1.92 4.15 -10.60
N THR A 191 -1.17 5.26 -10.62
CA THR A 191 0.21 5.26 -11.08
C THR A 191 1.15 4.53 -10.11
N CYS A 192 1.04 4.80 -8.82
CA CYS A 192 1.88 4.15 -7.81
C CYS A 192 1.66 2.63 -7.79
N LEU A 193 0.39 2.18 -7.75
CA LEU A 193 0.06 0.76 -7.68
C LEU A 193 0.54 0.00 -8.92
N SER A 194 0.34 0.56 -10.12
CA SER A 194 0.80 -0.04 -11.37
C SER A 194 2.33 -0.13 -11.44
N LEU A 195 3.07 0.85 -10.91
CA LEU A 195 4.53 0.80 -10.83
C LEU A 195 5.03 -0.24 -9.81
N ILE A 196 4.37 -0.39 -8.67
CA ILE A 196 4.68 -1.43 -7.68
C ILE A 196 4.54 -2.82 -8.32
N LYS A 197 3.40 -3.08 -8.98
CA LYS A 197 3.15 -4.35 -9.67
C LYS A 197 4.15 -4.59 -10.81
N ALA A 198 4.47 -3.56 -11.60
CA ALA A 198 5.49 -3.65 -12.64
C ALA A 198 6.86 -4.05 -12.05
N SER A 199 7.27 -3.45 -10.92
CA SER A 199 8.51 -3.82 -10.24
C SER A 199 8.50 -5.28 -9.76
N LEU A 200 7.40 -5.74 -9.16
CA LEU A 200 7.24 -7.14 -8.74
C LEU A 200 7.38 -8.11 -9.92
N ILE A 201 6.74 -7.81 -11.05
CA ILE A 201 6.80 -8.64 -12.25
C ILE A 201 8.22 -8.68 -12.83
N LEU A 202 8.88 -7.52 -12.93
CA LEU A 202 10.26 -7.42 -13.44
C LEU A 202 11.25 -8.17 -12.53
N MET A 203 11.04 -8.09 -11.21
CA MET A 203 11.82 -8.85 -10.24
C MET A 203 11.58 -10.37 -10.40
N TYR A 204 10.35 -10.81 -10.62
CA TYR A 204 10.05 -12.22 -10.88
C TYR A 204 10.65 -12.72 -12.19
N LEU A 205 10.64 -11.91 -13.25
CA LEU A 205 11.32 -12.22 -14.52
C LEU A 205 12.83 -12.41 -14.36
N ARG A 206 13.44 -11.76 -13.36
CA ARG A 206 14.85 -11.90 -13.02
C ARG A 206 15.13 -13.12 -12.15
N ILE A 207 14.19 -13.53 -11.31
CA ILE A 207 14.34 -14.66 -10.38
C ILE A 207 14.08 -16.00 -11.06
N PHE A 208 13.02 -16.09 -11.87
CA PHE A 208 12.57 -17.37 -12.44
C PHE A 208 13.07 -17.55 -13.88
N PRO A 209 13.89 -18.59 -14.15
CA PRO A 209 14.39 -18.87 -15.50
C PRO A 209 13.39 -19.64 -16.39
N ASP A 210 12.33 -20.23 -15.83
CA ASP A 210 11.36 -21.05 -16.56
C ASP A 210 10.61 -20.24 -17.64
N GLN A 211 10.72 -20.67 -18.90
CA GLN A 211 10.15 -19.99 -20.05
C GLN A 211 8.62 -19.91 -20.02
N LYS A 212 7.93 -20.91 -19.44
CA LYS A 212 6.46 -20.89 -19.33
C LYS A 212 6.02 -19.77 -18.38
N ILE A 213 6.66 -19.69 -17.22
CA ILE A 213 6.41 -18.63 -16.23
C ILE A 213 6.79 -17.26 -16.78
N ARG A 214 7.91 -17.14 -17.51
CA ARG A 214 8.30 -15.87 -18.12
C ARG A 214 7.28 -15.35 -19.13
N LYS A 215 6.66 -16.23 -19.94
CA LYS A 215 5.56 -15.84 -20.83
C LYS A 215 4.36 -15.29 -20.06
N ILE A 216 3.96 -15.95 -18.97
CA ILE A 216 2.88 -15.49 -18.09
C ILE A 216 3.23 -14.12 -17.49
N LEU A 217 4.46 -13.93 -17.01
CA LEU A 217 4.90 -12.67 -16.42
C LEU A 217 4.95 -11.52 -17.44
N TRP A 218 5.44 -11.76 -18.66
CA TRP A 218 5.39 -10.74 -19.72
C TRP A 218 3.96 -10.38 -20.12
N ALA A 219 3.07 -11.37 -20.22
CA ALA A 219 1.64 -11.12 -20.46
C ALA A 219 1.01 -10.32 -19.31
N THR A 220 1.34 -10.65 -18.06
CA THR A 220 0.87 -9.94 -16.87
C THR A 220 1.39 -8.49 -16.84
N LEU A 221 2.65 -8.26 -17.25
CA LEU A 221 3.22 -6.92 -17.36
C LEU A 221 2.51 -6.08 -18.42
N ALA A 222 2.29 -6.67 -19.60
CA ALA A 222 1.56 -6.02 -20.69
C ALA A 222 0.13 -5.67 -20.25
N LEU A 223 -0.56 -6.59 -19.56
CA LEU A 223 -1.89 -6.36 -19.00
C LEU A 223 -1.89 -5.25 -17.95
N ASN A 224 -0.92 -5.23 -17.02
CA ASN A 224 -0.79 -4.18 -16.01
C ASN A 224 -0.59 -2.80 -16.64
N ILE A 225 0.24 -2.70 -17.69
CA ILE A 225 0.47 -1.44 -18.41
C ILE A 225 -0.79 -1.02 -19.18
N ALA A 226 -1.46 -1.96 -19.85
CA ALA A 226 -2.69 -1.68 -20.59
C ALA A 226 -3.84 -1.23 -19.67
N LEU A 227 -3.98 -1.85 -18.49
CA LEU A 227 -4.93 -1.40 -17.47
C LEU A 227 -4.54 -0.02 -16.94
N TRP A 228 -3.27 0.23 -16.65
CA TRP A 228 -2.84 1.54 -16.18
C TRP A 228 -3.17 2.65 -17.18
N THR A 229 -2.78 2.51 -18.45
CA THR A 229 -3.03 3.53 -19.47
C THR A 229 -4.52 3.64 -19.81
N GLY A 230 -5.24 2.52 -19.85
CA GLY A 230 -6.67 2.49 -20.14
C GLY A 230 -7.54 3.17 -19.09
N TYR A 231 -7.13 3.16 -17.83
CA TYR A 231 -7.86 3.81 -16.73
C TYR A 231 -7.32 5.21 -16.37
N LEU A 232 -6.03 5.49 -16.60
CA LEU A 232 -5.44 6.79 -16.29
C LEU A 232 -6.02 7.92 -17.15
N GLY A 233 -6.21 7.69 -18.46
CA GLY A 233 -6.80 8.67 -19.37
C GLY A 233 -8.21 9.11 -18.93
N PRO A 234 -9.17 8.19 -18.77
CA PRO A 234 -10.50 8.49 -18.24
C PRO A 234 -10.47 9.10 -16.84
N ALA A 235 -9.49 8.74 -16.00
CA ALA A 235 -9.37 9.35 -14.67
C ALA A 235 -8.94 10.82 -14.72
N ILE A 236 -8.08 11.21 -15.67
CA ILE A 236 -7.68 12.61 -15.88
C ILE A 236 -8.86 13.41 -16.46
N PHE A 237 -9.55 12.84 -17.45
CA PHE A 237 -10.70 13.45 -18.11
C PHE A 237 -12.02 12.92 -17.56
N VAL A 238 -12.09 12.76 -16.23
CA VAL A 238 -13.26 12.17 -15.56
C VAL A 238 -14.50 13.04 -15.74
N CYS A 239 -14.33 14.37 -15.82
CA CYS A 239 -15.39 15.33 -16.05
C CYS A 239 -15.01 16.33 -17.14
N SER A 240 -16.01 16.86 -17.82
CA SER A 240 -15.89 17.96 -18.78
C SER A 240 -16.82 19.12 -18.37
N PRO A 241 -16.28 20.28 -17.96
CA PRO A 241 -14.86 20.58 -17.71
C PRO A 241 -14.29 19.84 -16.49
N ILE A 242 -12.96 19.71 -16.38
CA ILE A 242 -12.30 18.98 -15.28
C ILE A 242 -12.67 19.55 -13.91
N SER A 243 -12.82 20.87 -13.80
CA SER A 243 -13.21 21.55 -12.56
C SER A 243 -14.58 21.14 -12.04
N PHE A 244 -15.43 20.61 -12.91
CA PHE A 244 -16.74 20.09 -12.52
C PHE A 244 -16.64 18.92 -11.53
N PHE A 245 -15.50 18.20 -11.47
CA PHE A 245 -15.33 17.13 -10.49
C PHE A 245 -15.42 17.64 -9.03
N TRP A 246 -14.85 18.82 -8.73
CA TRP A 246 -14.81 19.34 -7.37
C TRP A 246 -15.76 20.52 -7.13
N ASP A 247 -16.29 21.16 -8.17
CA ASP A 247 -17.27 22.25 -8.04
C ASP A 247 -18.69 21.84 -8.45
N GLY A 248 -18.85 20.73 -9.19
CA GLY A 248 -20.14 20.28 -9.72
C GLY A 248 -21.14 19.83 -8.65
N TRP A 249 -20.66 19.46 -7.45
CA TRP A 249 -21.54 19.11 -6.33
C TRP A 249 -22.45 20.26 -5.89
N MET A 250 -22.13 21.52 -6.24
CA MET A 250 -22.97 22.68 -5.92
C MET A 250 -24.17 22.83 -6.87
N GLN A 251 -24.18 22.13 -8.01
CA GLN A 251 -25.15 22.31 -9.11
C GLN A 251 -25.25 23.76 -9.65
N GLU A 252 -24.21 24.57 -9.43
CA GLU A 252 -24.11 25.96 -9.93
C GLU A 252 -23.44 26.04 -11.32
N SER A 253 -22.85 24.95 -11.78
CA SER A 253 -22.19 24.83 -13.07
C SER A 253 -22.76 23.65 -13.85
N GLU A 254 -22.74 23.72 -15.18
CA GLU A 254 -23.10 22.60 -16.05
C GLU A 254 -21.85 21.79 -16.41
N GLY A 255 -21.97 20.48 -16.37
CA GLY A 255 -20.89 19.56 -16.71
C GLY A 255 -21.36 18.11 -16.71
N GLN A 256 -20.57 17.26 -17.34
CA GLN A 256 -20.82 15.82 -17.36
C GLN A 256 -19.58 15.07 -16.89
N CYS A 257 -19.80 14.04 -16.08
CA CYS A 257 -18.75 13.15 -15.58
C CYS A 257 -19.02 11.72 -16.02
N ILE A 258 -17.95 10.97 -16.27
CA ILE A 258 -18.03 9.51 -16.32
C ILE A 258 -18.35 8.98 -14.92
N ASN A 259 -18.89 7.76 -14.84
CA ASN A 259 -19.16 7.13 -13.56
C ASN A 259 -17.85 6.78 -12.82
N TYR A 260 -17.42 7.69 -11.94
CA TYR A 260 -16.20 7.58 -11.16
C TYR A 260 -16.19 6.30 -10.30
N HIS A 261 -17.31 5.97 -9.66
CA HIS A 261 -17.42 4.80 -8.80
C HIS A 261 -17.27 3.50 -9.58
N ALA A 262 -18.01 3.36 -10.69
CA ALA A 262 -17.93 2.19 -11.55
C ALA A 262 -16.51 1.99 -12.11
N THR A 263 -15.87 3.09 -12.53
CA THR A 263 -14.50 3.08 -13.06
C THR A 263 -13.48 2.67 -11.99
N SER A 264 -13.65 3.15 -10.76
CA SER A 264 -12.73 2.85 -9.66
C SER A 264 -12.89 1.43 -9.14
N ILE A 265 -14.12 0.92 -9.06
CA ILE A 265 -14.41 -0.47 -8.66
C ILE A 265 -13.90 -1.45 -9.72
N SER A 266 -14.13 -1.19 -11.01
CA SER A 266 -13.64 -2.08 -12.07
C SER A 266 -12.11 -2.14 -12.10
N TYR A 267 -11.43 -1.00 -12.00
CA TYR A 267 -9.97 -0.98 -11.86
C TYR A 267 -9.49 -1.79 -10.64
N ALA A 268 -10.16 -1.63 -9.49
CA ALA A 268 -9.82 -2.37 -8.27
C ALA A 268 -9.94 -3.89 -8.45
N VAL A 269 -10.99 -4.36 -9.13
CA VAL A 269 -11.19 -5.78 -9.44
C VAL A 269 -10.07 -6.32 -10.34
N PHE A 270 -9.72 -5.61 -11.42
CA PHE A 270 -8.64 -6.05 -12.30
C PHE A 270 -7.27 -6.06 -11.59
N GLN A 271 -7.01 -5.07 -10.73
CA GLN A 271 -5.78 -5.05 -9.96
C GLN A 271 -5.72 -6.18 -8.94
N LEU A 272 -6.84 -6.55 -8.32
CA LEU A 272 -6.92 -7.72 -7.44
C LEU A 272 -6.63 -9.02 -8.21
N LEU A 273 -7.15 -9.17 -9.43
CA LEU A 273 -6.83 -10.32 -10.30
C LEU A 273 -5.33 -10.41 -10.58
N LEU A 274 -4.67 -9.28 -10.84
CA LEU A 274 -3.21 -9.27 -10.99
C LEU A 274 -2.48 -9.71 -9.72
N ASP A 275 -2.96 -9.33 -8.52
CA ASP A 275 -2.33 -9.78 -7.28
C ASP A 275 -2.46 -11.29 -7.10
N VAL A 276 -3.60 -11.88 -7.46
CA VAL A 276 -3.78 -13.34 -7.44
C VAL A 276 -2.81 -14.02 -8.40
N ILE A 277 -2.65 -13.49 -9.62
CA ILE A 277 -1.68 -14.04 -10.59
C ILE A 277 -0.25 -13.97 -10.03
N LEU A 278 0.13 -12.84 -9.43
CA LEU A 278 1.45 -12.64 -8.82
C LEU A 278 1.66 -13.49 -7.56
N LEU A 279 0.60 -13.85 -6.86
CA LEU A 279 0.65 -14.76 -5.72
C LEU A 279 0.83 -16.21 -6.19
N VAL A 280 0.03 -16.67 -7.16
CA VAL A 280 0.03 -18.05 -7.64
C VAL A 280 1.32 -18.40 -8.38
N THR A 281 1.85 -17.46 -9.17
CA THR A 281 3.04 -17.68 -10.01
C THR A 281 4.24 -18.25 -9.23
N PRO A 282 4.75 -17.61 -8.15
CA PRO A 282 5.85 -18.16 -7.36
C PRO A 282 5.44 -19.42 -6.57
N ALA A 283 4.17 -19.54 -6.14
CA ALA A 283 3.70 -20.70 -5.37
C ALA A 283 3.86 -22.01 -6.14
N THR A 284 3.52 -21.99 -7.44
CA THR A 284 3.64 -23.17 -8.31
C THR A 284 5.08 -23.67 -8.43
N GLN A 285 6.07 -22.77 -8.39
CA GLN A 285 7.49 -23.13 -8.46
C GLN A 285 8.05 -23.64 -7.14
N ILE A 286 7.49 -23.17 -6.02
CA ILE A 286 7.98 -23.48 -4.67
C ILE A 286 7.46 -24.84 -4.18
N TRP A 287 6.24 -25.25 -4.55
CA TRP A 287 5.61 -26.48 -4.05
C TRP A 287 6.37 -27.77 -4.37
N GLY A 288 7.22 -27.78 -5.40
CA GLY A 288 8.05 -28.94 -5.76
C GLY A 288 9.45 -28.96 -5.14
N LEU A 289 9.87 -27.91 -4.40
CA LEU A 289 11.28 -27.77 -4.00
C LEU A 289 11.52 -28.16 -2.54
N ASN A 290 12.34 -29.19 -2.32
CA ASN A 290 12.71 -29.66 -0.99
C ASN A 290 13.76 -28.71 -0.35
N MET A 291 13.30 -27.65 0.33
CA MET A 291 14.16 -26.67 1.00
C MET A 291 14.27 -26.91 2.51
N GLY A 292 15.47 -26.72 3.07
CA GLY A 292 15.70 -26.73 4.53
C GLY A 292 14.89 -25.68 5.28
N LEU A 293 14.56 -25.97 6.55
CA LEU A 293 13.60 -25.21 7.39
C LEU A 293 13.84 -23.69 7.39
N LYS A 294 15.10 -23.25 7.47
CA LYS A 294 15.47 -21.82 7.51
C LYS A 294 15.10 -21.08 6.20
N LYS A 295 15.32 -21.71 5.04
CA LYS A 295 14.96 -21.16 3.71
C LYS A 295 13.44 -21.17 3.53
N LYS A 296 12.79 -22.24 4.03
CA LYS A 296 11.34 -22.44 3.99
C LYS A 296 10.56 -21.36 4.74
N ILE A 297 11.03 -20.95 5.93
CA ILE A 297 10.41 -19.85 6.71
C ILE A 297 10.43 -18.53 5.93
N GLY A 298 11.58 -18.16 5.35
CA GLY A 298 11.69 -16.91 4.58
C GLY A 298 10.75 -16.86 3.37
N VAL A 299 10.57 -17.99 2.71
CA VAL A 299 9.61 -18.11 1.59
C VAL A 299 8.17 -17.97 2.07
N TYR A 300 7.79 -18.58 3.19
CA TYR A 300 6.46 -18.41 3.77
C TYR A 300 6.16 -16.98 4.19
N LEU A 301 7.15 -16.23 4.70
CA LEU A 301 6.96 -14.83 5.05
C LEU A 301 6.67 -13.95 3.82
N ILE A 302 7.40 -14.17 2.72
CA ILE A 302 7.17 -13.44 1.46
C ILE A 302 5.77 -13.77 0.91
N PHE A 303 5.41 -15.06 0.93
CA PHE A 303 4.09 -15.49 0.46
C PHE A 303 2.97 -14.93 1.35
N GLY A 304 3.13 -14.97 2.67
CA GLY A 304 2.16 -14.40 3.61
C GLY A 304 1.97 -12.90 3.45
N ALA A 305 3.04 -12.15 3.18
CA ALA A 305 2.94 -10.72 2.87
C ALA A 305 2.19 -10.46 1.54
N GLY A 306 2.35 -11.34 0.55
CA GLY A 306 1.56 -11.33 -0.68
C GLY A 306 0.07 -11.63 -0.44
N ILE A 307 -0.27 -12.61 0.41
CA ILE A 307 -1.67 -12.89 0.79
C ILE A 307 -2.27 -11.67 1.52
N PHE A 308 -1.52 -11.09 2.46
CA PHE A 308 -1.97 -9.91 3.17
C PHE A 308 -2.27 -8.75 2.20
N LEU A 309 -1.39 -8.50 1.23
CA LEU A 309 -1.62 -7.50 0.19
C LEU A 309 -2.90 -7.79 -0.63
N THR A 310 -3.13 -9.04 -1.04
CA THR A 310 -4.37 -9.42 -1.75
C THR A 310 -5.63 -9.19 -0.91
N ALA A 311 -5.57 -9.49 0.40
CA ALA A 311 -6.69 -9.29 1.31
C ALA A 311 -7.01 -7.80 1.50
N VAL A 312 -5.98 -6.96 1.62
CA VAL A 312 -6.12 -5.49 1.66
C VAL A 312 -6.78 -4.97 0.38
N GLY A 313 -6.33 -5.44 -0.79
CA GLY A 313 -6.93 -5.07 -2.08
C GLY A 313 -8.40 -5.48 -2.19
N ALA A 314 -8.77 -6.66 -1.68
CA ALA A 314 -10.16 -7.12 -1.65
C ALA A 314 -11.03 -6.30 -0.68
N TYR A 315 -10.52 -5.96 0.51
CA TYR A 315 -11.22 -5.10 1.45
C TYR A 315 -11.47 -3.71 0.85
N ARG A 316 -10.50 -3.18 0.09
CA ARG A 316 -10.67 -1.89 -0.59
C ARG A 316 -11.85 -1.88 -1.55
N ILE A 317 -12.10 -2.95 -2.31
CA ILE A 317 -13.27 -3.05 -3.19
C ILE A 317 -14.58 -2.84 -2.40
N ARG A 318 -14.66 -3.43 -1.20
CA ARG A 318 -15.81 -3.21 -0.30
C ARG A 318 -15.93 -1.74 0.09
N THR A 319 -14.84 -1.09 0.51
CA THR A 319 -14.90 0.34 0.89
C THR A 319 -15.31 1.25 -0.28
N LEU A 320 -14.93 0.91 -1.52
CA LEU A 320 -15.39 1.64 -2.70
C LEU A 320 -16.86 1.40 -3.00
N ALA A 321 -17.36 0.17 -2.78
CA ALA A 321 -18.77 -0.13 -2.95
C ALA A 321 -19.63 0.61 -1.91
N ASP A 322 -19.17 0.67 -0.65
CA ASP A 322 -19.82 1.43 0.42
C ASP A 322 -19.76 2.94 0.14
N PHE A 323 -18.66 3.44 -0.44
CA PHE A 323 -18.56 4.82 -0.89
C PHE A 323 -19.56 5.16 -2.00
N ALA A 324 -19.80 4.24 -2.94
CA ALA A 324 -20.71 4.44 -4.08
C ALA A 324 -22.19 4.53 -3.69
N THR A 325 -22.59 3.97 -2.55
CA THR A 325 -23.99 3.96 -2.08
C THR A 325 -24.23 4.94 -0.93
N SER A 326 -23.18 5.57 -0.39
CA SER A 326 -23.28 6.41 0.80
C SER A 326 -23.86 7.79 0.55
N THR A 327 -24.69 8.26 1.47
CA THR A 327 -25.19 9.65 1.54
C THR A 327 -24.24 10.61 2.26
N ASN A 328 -23.06 10.12 2.67
CA ASN A 328 -22.01 10.88 3.35
C ASN A 328 -20.62 10.53 2.78
N PRO A 329 -20.31 11.02 1.58
CA PRO A 329 -19.09 10.64 0.87
C PRO A 329 -17.81 11.04 1.63
N THR A 330 -17.84 12.14 2.40
CA THR A 330 -16.66 12.66 3.10
C THR A 330 -16.12 11.73 4.19
N VAL A 331 -16.99 11.01 4.88
CA VAL A 331 -16.61 10.01 5.89
C VAL A 331 -16.04 8.77 5.21
N ASN A 332 -16.75 8.22 4.22
CA ASN A 332 -16.33 6.99 3.53
C ASN A 332 -15.05 7.18 2.70
N THR A 333 -14.80 8.40 2.19
CA THR A 333 -13.54 8.78 1.55
C THR A 333 -12.35 8.57 2.49
N TYR A 334 -12.51 8.95 3.76
CA TYR A 334 -11.41 8.88 4.72
C TYR A 334 -10.99 7.44 4.98
N GLU A 335 -11.96 6.53 5.15
CA GLU A 335 -11.67 5.09 5.26
C GLU A 335 -10.97 4.56 3.99
N SER A 336 -11.51 4.86 2.81
CA SER A 336 -10.92 4.45 1.52
C SER A 336 -9.47 4.94 1.35
N ALA A 337 -9.18 6.17 1.78
CA ALA A 337 -7.83 6.74 1.75
C ALA A 337 -6.85 6.01 2.70
N VAL A 338 -7.30 5.61 3.90
CA VAL A 338 -6.49 4.80 4.84
C VAL A 338 -6.11 3.47 4.20
N TRP A 339 -7.09 2.75 3.64
CA TRP A 339 -6.84 1.44 3.03
C TRP A 339 -5.97 1.52 1.78
N SER A 340 -6.13 2.58 0.98
CA SER A 340 -5.24 2.86 -0.16
C SER A 340 -3.79 3.07 0.30
N ASN A 341 -3.58 3.77 1.43
CA ASN A 341 -2.24 3.96 2.00
C ASN A 341 -1.64 2.63 2.49
N VAL A 342 -2.43 1.82 3.20
CA VAL A 342 -2.01 0.47 3.66
C VAL A 342 -1.59 -0.39 2.47
N GLU A 343 -2.37 -0.38 1.38
CA GLU A 343 -2.10 -1.15 0.18
C GLU A 343 -0.79 -0.73 -0.50
N LEU A 344 -0.59 0.57 -0.74
CA LEU A 344 0.63 1.06 -1.38
C LEU A 344 1.88 0.84 -0.52
N CYS A 345 1.81 1.10 0.79
CA CYS A 345 2.93 0.87 1.71
C CYS A 345 3.29 -0.62 1.79
N THR A 346 2.28 -1.49 1.88
CA THR A 346 2.46 -2.95 1.88
C THR A 346 3.02 -3.43 0.55
N GLY A 347 2.54 -2.88 -0.57
CA GLY A 347 3.02 -3.22 -1.90
C GLY A 347 4.50 -2.91 -2.09
N VAL A 348 4.95 -1.71 -1.68
CA VAL A 348 6.38 -1.35 -1.72
C VAL A 348 7.21 -2.23 -0.80
N PHE A 349 6.72 -2.49 0.41
CA PHE A 349 7.36 -3.41 1.35
C PHE A 349 7.56 -4.81 0.75
N VAL A 350 6.50 -5.41 0.19
CA VAL A 350 6.53 -6.73 -0.46
C VAL A 350 7.51 -6.75 -1.63
N ALA A 351 7.54 -5.70 -2.46
CA ALA A 351 8.47 -5.58 -3.57
C ALA A 351 9.95 -5.50 -3.16
N CYS A 352 10.23 -5.10 -1.93
CA CYS A 352 11.60 -5.00 -1.39
C CYS A 352 12.05 -6.26 -0.64
N LEU A 353 11.14 -7.17 -0.26
CA LEU A 353 11.49 -8.37 0.50
C LEU A 353 12.50 -9.29 -0.22
N PRO A 354 12.34 -9.63 -1.51
CA PRO A 354 13.22 -10.62 -2.14
C PRO A 354 14.64 -10.09 -2.36
N SER A 355 14.79 -8.79 -2.66
CA SER A 355 16.11 -8.17 -2.79
C SER A 355 16.81 -8.07 -1.43
N THR A 356 16.07 -7.76 -0.36
CA THR A 356 16.60 -7.74 1.01
C THR A 356 17.07 -9.12 1.45
N GLN A 357 16.31 -10.18 1.14
CA GLN A 357 16.72 -11.56 1.43
C GLN A 357 18.00 -11.95 0.68
N GLN A 358 18.15 -11.54 -0.57
CA GLN A 358 19.38 -11.77 -1.35
C GLN A 358 20.58 -11.02 -0.77
N LEU A 359 20.37 -9.78 -0.34
CA LEU A 359 21.41 -8.96 0.29
C LEU A 359 21.87 -9.59 1.61
N TRP A 360 20.93 -10.03 2.46
CA TRP A 360 21.22 -10.69 3.72
C TRP A 360 22.12 -11.92 3.54
N LYS A 361 21.79 -12.78 2.56
CA LYS A 361 22.61 -13.96 2.23
C LYS A 361 24.05 -13.61 1.82
N ARG A 362 24.28 -12.46 1.20
CA ARG A 362 25.63 -12.01 0.77
C ARG A 362 26.41 -11.28 1.86
N MET A 363 25.73 -10.57 2.77
CA MET A 363 26.37 -9.80 3.84
C MET A 363 26.79 -10.65 5.03
N VAL A 364 25.95 -11.60 5.46
CA VAL A 364 26.23 -12.47 6.61
C VAL A 364 27.62 -13.12 6.54
N PRO A 365 28.05 -13.76 5.44
CA PRO A 365 29.39 -14.37 5.38
C PRO A 365 30.52 -13.32 5.40
N LYS A 366 30.34 -12.14 4.80
CA LYS A 366 31.37 -11.07 4.82
C LYS A 366 31.56 -10.48 6.22
N VAL A 367 30.47 -10.24 6.94
CA VAL A 367 30.52 -9.71 8.33
C VAL A 367 31.07 -10.77 9.29
N ALA A 368 30.69 -12.04 9.12
CA ALA A 368 31.27 -13.14 9.89
C ALA A 368 32.78 -13.29 9.64
N ASN A 369 33.24 -13.11 8.40
CA ASN A 369 34.67 -13.16 8.09
C ASN A 369 35.45 -11.97 8.65
N LEU A 370 34.89 -10.76 8.65
CA LEU A 370 35.51 -9.57 9.24
C LEU A 370 35.63 -9.67 10.77
N THR A 371 34.60 -10.17 11.45
CA THR A 371 34.61 -10.40 12.91
C THR A 371 35.56 -11.52 13.32
N ASN A 372 35.68 -12.57 12.51
CA ASN A 372 36.66 -13.64 12.72
C ASN A 372 38.10 -13.18 12.42
N ALA A 373 38.31 -12.30 11.42
CA ALA A 373 39.63 -11.73 11.13
C ALA A 373 40.12 -10.79 12.24
N GLY A 374 39.23 -9.96 12.81
CA GLY A 374 39.53 -9.13 13.97
C GLY A 374 39.89 -9.96 15.22
N SER A 375 39.15 -11.04 15.47
CA SER A 375 39.44 -11.98 16.57
C SER A 375 40.78 -12.71 16.40
N LYS A 376 41.14 -13.11 15.17
CA LYS A 376 42.45 -13.73 14.87
C LYS A 376 43.61 -12.74 14.99
N ALA A 377 43.42 -11.48 14.60
CA ALA A 377 44.42 -10.42 14.76
C ALA A 377 44.63 -10.02 16.24
N ALA A 378 43.59 -10.09 17.07
CA ALA A 378 43.70 -9.90 18.51
C ALA A 378 44.42 -11.08 19.19
N ALA A 379 44.15 -12.33 18.76
CA ALA A 379 44.80 -13.53 19.30
C ALA A 379 46.29 -13.63 18.92
N SER A 380 46.69 -13.20 17.71
CA SER A 380 48.11 -13.19 17.31
C SER A 380 48.94 -12.10 18.01
N LYS A 381 48.31 -11.01 18.45
CA LYS A 381 48.96 -9.99 19.30
C LYS A 381 49.19 -10.47 20.72
N ALA A 382 48.33 -11.36 21.24
CA ALA A 382 48.50 -11.94 22.57
C ALA A 382 49.61 -13.00 22.65
N SER A 383 49.93 -13.69 21.54
CA SER A 383 51.01 -14.69 21.52
C SER A 383 52.42 -14.12 21.38
N ASN A 384 52.56 -12.81 21.13
CA ASN A 384 53.85 -12.14 20.90
C ASN A 384 54.38 -11.40 22.16
N HIS A 385 53.82 -11.70 23.34
CA HIS A 385 54.21 -11.12 24.64
C HIS A 385 54.62 -12.19 25.68
N GLY A 386 55.15 -13.33 25.22
CA GLY A 386 55.73 -14.35 26.10
C GLY A 386 57.09 -14.81 25.57
N SER A 387 58.15 -14.11 25.95
CA SER A 387 59.53 -14.50 25.69
C SER A 387 59.97 -15.69 26.58
N ASN A 388 60.76 -16.57 25.99
CA ASN A 388 61.82 -17.39 26.59
C ASN A 388 61.47 -18.36 27.76
N SER A 389 61.45 -19.67 27.47
CA SER A 389 62.19 -20.64 28.29
C SER A 389 62.46 -21.94 27.54
N TRP A 390 63.69 -22.41 27.64
CA TRP A 390 64.14 -23.75 27.30
C TRP A 390 63.38 -24.82 28.11
N GLY A 391 63.12 -25.99 27.52
CA GLY A 391 62.58 -27.13 28.27
C GLY A 391 62.06 -28.27 27.42
N THR A 392 62.83 -29.35 27.35
CA THR A 392 62.51 -30.67 26.81
C THR A 392 61.25 -31.30 27.44
N GLY A 393 60.46 -32.01 26.62
CA GLY A 393 59.73 -33.20 27.07
C GLY A 393 58.20 -33.17 26.96
N GLY A 394 57.64 -34.24 26.36
CA GLY A 394 56.31 -34.75 26.70
C GLY A 394 55.15 -34.32 25.80
N TYR A 395 54.91 -35.09 24.74
CA TYR A 395 53.63 -35.09 24.03
C TYR A 395 52.50 -35.57 24.95
N ILE A 396 51.53 -34.69 25.26
CA ILE A 396 50.13 -35.06 25.51
C ILE A 396 49.25 -34.04 24.79
N LYS A 397 48.73 -34.41 23.61
CA LYS A 397 47.68 -33.65 22.92
C LYS A 397 46.36 -33.81 23.68
N ARG A 398 46.02 -32.84 24.53
CA ARG A 398 44.61 -32.60 24.90
C ARG A 398 43.97 -31.79 23.78
N HIS A 399 42.93 -32.36 23.14
CA HIS A 399 42.04 -31.61 22.27
C HIS A 399 41.39 -30.47 23.08
N PRO A 400 41.56 -29.19 22.69
CA PRO A 400 40.74 -28.14 23.24
C PRO A 400 39.33 -28.31 22.68
N ALA A 401 38.33 -28.41 23.55
CA ALA A 401 36.93 -28.33 23.15
C ALA A 401 36.71 -26.94 22.53
N GLU A 402 36.60 -26.91 21.21
CA GLU A 402 36.36 -25.72 20.41
C GLU A 402 34.95 -25.21 20.73
N ASN A 403 34.85 -24.22 21.64
CA ASN A 403 33.59 -23.59 21.98
C ASN A 403 33.17 -22.64 20.83
N LYS A 404 32.75 -23.23 19.71
CA LYS A 404 32.28 -22.49 18.53
C LYS A 404 31.02 -21.71 18.91
N SER A 405 31.06 -20.39 18.75
CA SER A 405 29.89 -19.52 18.82
C SER A 405 28.77 -20.04 17.92
N TRP A 406 27.51 -19.87 18.35
CA TRP A 406 26.32 -20.28 17.59
C TRP A 406 26.29 -19.71 16.16
N MET A 407 26.92 -18.55 15.94
CA MET A 407 27.07 -17.93 14.62
C MET A 407 28.05 -18.71 13.72
N THR A 408 29.14 -19.24 14.28
CA THR A 408 30.13 -20.03 13.52
C THR A 408 29.56 -21.36 13.06
N ARG A 409 28.71 -21.99 13.90
CA ARG A 409 27.94 -23.18 13.51
C ARG A 409 26.97 -22.90 12.36
N MET A 410 26.33 -21.73 12.33
CA MET A 410 25.43 -21.35 11.21
C MET A 410 26.17 -21.16 9.88
N VAL A 411 27.41 -20.66 9.89
CA VAL A 411 28.20 -20.41 8.67
C VAL A 411 28.71 -21.71 8.05
N GLU A 412 29.17 -22.65 8.87
CA GLU A 412 29.68 -23.96 8.41
C GLU A 412 28.56 -24.82 7.79
N GLU A 413 27.34 -24.69 8.32
CA GLU A 413 26.13 -25.30 7.76
C GLU A 413 25.70 -24.68 6.41
N THR A 414 26.12 -23.44 6.11
CA THR A 414 25.79 -22.76 4.86
C THR A 414 26.76 -23.13 3.72
N ASN A 415 28.02 -23.47 4.04
CA ASN A 415 29.03 -23.86 3.06
C ASN A 415 28.85 -25.29 2.53
N ASN A 416 28.30 -26.21 3.34
CA ASN A 416 28.04 -27.59 2.91
C ASN A 416 26.83 -27.75 1.97
N ASP A 417 26.07 -26.67 1.74
CA ASP A 417 24.82 -26.63 0.96
C ASP A 417 25.03 -26.16 -0.50
N ILE A 418 26.27 -25.91 -0.93
CA ILE A 418 26.60 -25.37 -2.26
C ILE A 418 27.27 -26.48 -3.09
N PRO A 419 26.61 -27.08 -4.10
CA PRO A 419 27.34 -27.84 -5.11
C PRO A 419 28.18 -26.84 -5.91
N LEU A 420 29.50 -27.00 -5.86
CA LEU A 420 30.45 -26.26 -6.69
C LEU A 420 30.13 -26.54 -8.17
N ARG A 421 29.43 -25.61 -8.83
CA ARG A 421 29.29 -25.62 -10.29
C ARG A 421 30.54 -24.95 -10.86
N GLU A 422 31.40 -25.76 -11.43
CA GLU A 422 32.64 -25.37 -12.10
C GLU A 422 32.34 -24.32 -13.20
N HIS A 423 32.85 -23.11 -13.00
CA HIS A 423 32.78 -22.03 -13.97
C HIS A 423 33.79 -22.30 -15.08
N ARG A 424 33.32 -22.79 -16.24
CA ARG A 424 34.10 -22.76 -17.47
C ARG A 424 34.20 -21.31 -17.96
N SER A 425 35.39 -20.76 -17.90
CA SER A 425 35.80 -19.47 -18.46
C SER A 425 35.55 -19.44 -19.97
N VAL A 426 34.68 -18.54 -20.44
CA VAL A 426 34.65 -18.15 -21.86
C VAL A 426 35.56 -16.92 -21.98
N SER A 427 36.68 -17.13 -22.67
CA SER A 427 37.69 -16.13 -22.97
C SER A 427 37.15 -15.01 -23.86
N ALA A 428 37.78 -13.85 -23.69
CA ALA A 428 37.57 -12.60 -24.40
C ALA A 428 37.54 -12.75 -25.94
N VAL A 429 36.58 -12.07 -26.56
CA VAL A 429 36.59 -11.76 -27.99
C VAL A 429 37.41 -10.49 -28.17
N SER A 430 38.57 -10.64 -28.78
CA SER A 430 39.48 -9.58 -29.20
C SER A 430 38.87 -8.77 -30.36
N LEU A 431 38.96 -7.45 -30.23
CA LEU A 431 38.83 -6.49 -31.32
C LEU A 431 39.92 -6.78 -32.35
N VAL A 432 39.56 -6.88 -33.63
CA VAL A 432 40.50 -6.90 -34.75
C VAL A 432 40.14 -5.76 -35.70
N GLU A 433 41.11 -4.85 -35.79
CA GLU A 433 41.42 -3.85 -36.80
C GLU A 433 40.87 -4.13 -38.23
N SER A 434 40.39 -3.07 -38.88
CA SER A 434 40.36 -2.97 -40.35
C SER A 434 41.71 -2.44 -40.83
N PRO A 435 42.21 -2.91 -41.99
CA PRO A 435 42.55 -1.94 -43.02
C PRO A 435 42.31 -2.39 -44.47
N ASP A 436 42.08 -1.36 -45.29
CA ASP A 436 42.46 -1.15 -46.69
C ASP A 436 41.85 -1.96 -47.86
N ARG A 437 41.40 -1.13 -48.82
CA ARG A 437 41.04 -1.41 -50.21
C ARG A 437 42.33 -1.55 -51.05
N PRO A 438 42.34 -2.29 -52.16
CA PRO A 438 42.38 -1.59 -53.46
C PRO A 438 41.61 -2.29 -54.62
N ASP A 439 41.46 -1.51 -55.70
CA ASP A 439 40.82 -1.75 -57.00
C ASP A 439 41.10 -3.09 -57.71
N ARG A 440 40.10 -3.62 -58.43
CA ARG A 440 40.08 -3.72 -59.92
C ARG A 440 38.88 -4.51 -60.49
N SER A 441 38.14 -3.82 -61.36
CA SER A 441 37.67 -4.19 -62.72
C SER A 441 36.87 -5.47 -63.03
N LEU A 442 35.75 -5.24 -63.74
CA LEU A 442 35.22 -5.95 -64.94
C LEU A 442 34.48 -7.28 -64.80
N HIS A 443 33.15 -7.23 -65.03
CA HIS A 443 32.28 -7.99 -65.97
C HIS A 443 30.89 -8.18 -65.35
N SER A 444 29.83 -7.54 -65.87
CA SER A 444 29.01 -7.85 -67.06
C SER A 444 27.82 -8.77 -66.73
N SER A 445 26.62 -8.23 -67.06
CA SER A 445 25.43 -8.92 -67.58
C SER A 445 24.44 -9.65 -66.65
N GLU A 446 23.17 -9.20 -66.76
CA GLU A 446 21.90 -9.96 -66.82
C GLU A 446 21.50 -10.78 -65.56
N VAL A 447 20.29 -10.71 -64.98
CA VAL A 447 18.90 -10.52 -65.46
C VAL A 447 18.08 -9.81 -64.37
#